data_AF-A0A134B4S1-F1
#
_entry.id   AF-A0A134B4S1-F1
#
_cell.length_a   1.000
_cell.length_b   1.000
_cell.length_c   1.000
_cell.angle_alpha   90.00
_cell.angle_beta   90.00
_cell.angle_gamma   90.00
#
_symmetry.space_group_name_H-M   'P 1'
#
loop_
_entity.id
_entity.type
_entity.pdbx_description
1 polymer ?
#
loop_
_entity_poly.entity_id
_entity_poly.type
_entity_poly.pdbx_seq_one_letter_code
_entity_poly.pdbx_strand_id
1 'polypeptide(L)'
;GATLLFAKEPAEGEVINDINMHLVNFYNTLQLDYDALKAKIDSTLHARDMHAHASHILAYPEFFSHVDRAWAVWALSKMSFASMLDGTFGYDFSGGVAKKVRNAKEEFCQHLANRLEHVTIESRHAFEVIETYDSPETYHFVDPPYVNSDCGHYEGVFGNDDLGHLLDLL
;
A
#
# COMPACT_ATOMS: atom_id res chain seq x y z
N GLY A 1 -0.75 -4.08 1.15
CA GLY A 1 -0.68 -4.53 -0.25
C GLY A 1 0.58 -5.34 -0.48
N ALA A 2 0.72 -5.89 -1.68
CA ALA A 2 1.90 -6.63 -2.18
C ALA A 2 2.32 -7.87 -1.35
N THR A 3 1.37 -8.53 -0.67
CA THR A 3 1.67 -9.69 0.21
C THR A 3 2.45 -10.78 -0.52
N LEU A 4 2.10 -11.09 -1.78
CA LEU A 4 2.79 -12.13 -2.55
C LEU A 4 4.25 -11.77 -2.84
N LEU A 5 4.53 -10.50 -3.22
CA LEU A 5 5.90 -10.04 -3.49
C LEU A 5 6.83 -10.26 -2.30
N PHE A 6 6.35 -9.91 -1.10
CA PHE A 6 7.12 -10.04 0.15
C PHE A 6 7.20 -11.49 0.66
N ALA A 7 6.29 -12.37 0.23
CA ALA A 7 6.25 -13.76 0.68
C ALA A 7 6.98 -14.74 -0.25
N LYS A 8 7.10 -14.42 -1.54
CA LYS A 8 7.77 -15.27 -2.52
C LYS A 8 9.29 -15.08 -2.51
N GLU A 9 9.99 -16.08 -3.02
CA GLU A 9 11.42 -15.93 -3.35
C GLU A 9 11.62 -14.83 -4.42
N PRO A 10 12.64 -13.96 -4.28
CA PRO A 10 12.94 -12.93 -5.28
C PRO A 10 13.17 -13.53 -6.67
N ALA A 11 12.66 -12.87 -7.70
CA ALA A 11 12.95 -13.19 -9.10
C ALA A 11 14.02 -12.24 -9.66
N GLU A 12 14.60 -12.57 -10.82
CA GLU A 12 15.63 -11.73 -11.46
C GLU A 12 15.09 -10.35 -11.87
N GLY A 13 13.83 -10.29 -12.29
CA GLY A 13 13.11 -9.06 -12.59
C GLY A 13 11.74 -9.06 -11.93
N GLU A 14 11.41 -7.98 -11.24
CA GLU A 14 10.15 -7.81 -10.53
C GLU A 14 9.57 -6.43 -10.75
N VAL A 15 8.25 -6.38 -10.96
CA VAL A 15 7.50 -5.14 -11.12
C VAL A 15 6.32 -5.18 -10.17
N ILE A 16 6.09 -4.08 -9.46
CA ILE A 16 4.82 -3.82 -8.77
C ILE A 16 4.18 -2.58 -9.37
N ASN A 17 2.86 -2.61 -9.51
CA ASN A 17 2.09 -1.48 -10.00
C ASN A 17 0.87 -1.26 -9.10
N ASP A 18 0.55 0.01 -8.87
CA ASP A 18 -0.74 0.40 -8.31
C ASP A 18 -1.15 1.77 -8.86
N ILE A 19 -2.44 1.93 -9.15
CA ILE A 19 -2.99 3.22 -9.62
C ILE A 19 -3.11 4.22 -8.45
N ASN A 20 -3.17 3.73 -7.22
CA ASN A 20 -3.23 4.56 -6.02
C ASN A 20 -1.86 5.18 -5.73
N MET A 21 -1.74 6.46 -6.06
CA MET A 21 -0.51 7.24 -5.85
C MET A 21 -0.06 7.32 -4.39
N HIS A 22 -0.95 7.15 -3.40
CA HIS A 22 -0.53 7.10 -1.99
C HIS A 22 0.25 5.82 -1.69
N LEU A 23 -0.16 4.68 -2.26
CA LEU A 23 0.54 3.41 -2.12
C LEU A 23 1.88 3.43 -2.87
N VAL A 24 1.90 3.99 -4.08
CA VAL A 24 3.16 4.16 -4.83
C VAL A 24 4.13 5.06 -4.06
N ASN A 25 3.66 6.20 -3.54
CA ASN A 25 4.47 7.06 -2.68
C ASN A 25 5.00 6.30 -1.46
N PHE A 26 4.20 5.42 -0.87
CA PHE A 26 4.62 4.59 0.26
C PHE A 26 5.79 3.68 -0.10
N TYR A 27 5.69 2.94 -1.21
CA TYR A 27 6.76 2.05 -1.66
C TYR A 27 8.04 2.82 -2.05
N ASN A 28 7.90 3.94 -2.75
CA ASN A 28 9.04 4.81 -3.09
C ASN A 28 9.74 5.34 -1.84
N THR A 29 8.97 5.82 -0.85
CA THR A 29 9.53 6.34 0.41
C THR A 29 10.19 5.22 1.21
N LEU A 30 9.61 4.03 1.25
CA LEU A 30 10.20 2.87 1.92
C LEU A 30 11.57 2.52 1.31
N GLN A 31 11.74 2.64 -0.01
CA GLN A 31 13.03 2.40 -0.67
C GLN A 31 14.03 3.54 -0.43
N LEU A 32 13.60 4.80 -0.56
CA LEU A 32 14.51 5.97 -0.58
C LEU A 32 14.83 6.53 0.81
N ASP A 33 13.88 6.51 1.74
CA ASP A 33 13.93 7.24 3.01
C ASP A 33 13.42 6.38 4.18
N TYR A 34 13.80 5.08 4.20
CA TYR A 34 13.38 4.13 5.23
C TYR A 34 13.60 4.68 6.64
N ASP A 35 14.77 5.23 6.96
CA ASP A 35 15.10 5.69 8.31
C ASP A 35 14.16 6.82 8.78
N ALA A 36 13.86 7.77 7.90
CA ALA A 36 12.95 8.86 8.18
C ALA A 36 11.51 8.36 8.39
N LEU A 37 11.06 7.44 7.53
CA LEU A 37 9.74 6.82 7.65
C LEU A 37 9.63 5.99 8.93
N LYS A 38 10.65 5.17 9.22
CA LYS A 38 10.73 4.33 10.42
C LYS A 38 10.69 5.16 11.69
N ALA A 39 11.40 6.28 11.74
CA ALA A 39 11.37 7.19 12.89
C ALA A 39 9.95 7.77 13.16
N LYS A 40 9.20 8.12 12.11
CA LYS A 40 7.80 8.55 12.25
C LYS A 40 6.90 7.41 12.72
N ILE A 41 7.07 6.21 12.16
CA ILE A 41 6.32 5.01 12.56
C ILE A 41 6.57 4.69 14.04
N ASP A 42 7.83 4.73 14.50
CA ASP A 42 8.20 4.42 15.88
C ASP A 42 7.65 5.42 16.89
N SER A 43 7.55 6.69 16.51
CA SER A 43 6.93 7.74 17.33
C SER A 43 5.39 7.73 17.34
N THR A 44 4.73 6.85 16.57
CA THR A 44 3.26 6.84 16.44
C THR A 44 2.55 6.24 17.65
N LEU A 45 1.68 6.97 18.30
CA LEU A 45 0.80 6.45 19.36
C LEU A 45 -0.51 5.94 18.75
N HIS A 46 -1.11 4.91 19.36
CA HIS A 46 -2.51 4.55 19.04
C HIS A 46 -3.43 5.62 19.64
N ALA A 47 -3.64 6.70 18.89
CA ALA A 47 -4.34 7.90 19.32
C ALA A 47 -5.25 8.44 18.23
N ARG A 48 -6.44 8.91 18.62
CA ARG A 48 -7.44 9.44 17.70
C ARG A 48 -6.94 10.67 16.94
N ASP A 49 -6.19 11.54 17.61
CA ASP A 49 -5.64 12.75 16.99
C ASP A 49 -4.58 12.43 15.94
N MET A 50 -3.75 11.40 16.17
CA MET A 50 -2.76 10.95 15.17
C MET A 50 -3.44 10.30 13.96
N HIS A 51 -4.51 9.52 14.19
CA HIS A 51 -5.33 8.97 13.11
C HIS A 51 -5.99 10.07 12.28
N ALA A 52 -6.61 11.06 12.93
CA ALA A 52 -7.22 12.20 12.25
C ALA A 52 -6.19 13.03 11.47
N HIS A 53 -4.99 13.22 12.02
CA HIS A 53 -3.90 13.90 11.33
C HIS A 53 -3.43 13.12 10.09
N ALA A 54 -3.31 11.80 10.18
CA ALA A 54 -2.98 10.96 9.03
C ALA A 54 -4.06 11.06 7.93
N SER A 55 -5.35 11.05 8.30
CA SER A 55 -6.44 11.28 7.33
C SER A 55 -6.32 12.65 6.65
N HIS A 56 -5.97 13.70 7.41
CA HIS A 56 -5.77 15.04 6.87
C HIS A 56 -4.60 15.10 5.88
N ILE A 57 -3.49 14.40 6.16
CA ILE A 57 -2.35 14.32 5.24
C ILE A 57 -2.76 13.69 3.90
N LEU A 58 -3.53 12.59 3.92
CA LEU A 58 -3.96 11.95 2.67
C LEU A 58 -5.01 12.78 1.92
N ALA A 59 -5.82 13.58 2.63
CA ALA A 59 -6.80 14.47 2.01
C ALA A 59 -6.17 15.70 1.34
N TYR A 60 -5.01 16.15 1.81
CA TYR A 60 -4.32 17.34 1.28
C TYR A 60 -2.82 17.07 1.04
N PRO A 61 -2.47 16.06 0.21
CA PRO A 61 -1.11 15.55 0.08
C PRO A 61 -0.10 16.60 -0.40
N GLU A 62 -0.54 17.65 -1.09
CA GLU A 62 0.29 18.72 -1.63
C GLU A 62 0.99 19.57 -0.56
N PHE A 63 0.50 19.56 0.69
CA PHE A 63 1.09 20.33 1.80
C PHE A 63 2.06 19.50 2.67
N PHE A 64 2.27 18.24 2.34
CA PHE A 64 3.03 17.31 3.18
C PHE A 64 4.16 16.63 2.40
N SER A 65 5.24 16.27 3.11
CA SER A 65 6.35 15.56 2.49
C SER A 65 5.94 14.16 2.04
N HIS A 66 6.70 13.56 1.13
CA HIS A 66 6.51 12.15 0.75
C HIS A 66 6.61 11.21 1.95
N VAL A 67 7.49 11.52 2.91
CA VAL A 67 7.62 10.77 4.18
C VAL A 67 6.37 10.89 5.04
N ASP A 68 5.78 12.09 5.16
CA ASP A 68 4.53 12.29 5.91
C ASP A 68 3.38 11.53 5.28
N ARG A 69 3.28 11.57 3.94
CA ARG A 69 2.26 10.84 3.17
C ARG A 69 2.41 9.33 3.31
N ALA A 70 3.63 8.81 3.25
CA ALA A 70 3.90 7.39 3.47
C ALA A 70 3.56 6.98 4.92
N TRP A 71 3.95 7.79 5.90
CA TRP A 71 3.57 7.58 7.29
C TRP A 71 2.05 7.54 7.47
N ALA A 72 1.31 8.44 6.82
CA ALA A 72 -0.14 8.49 6.90
C ALA A 72 -0.81 7.21 6.37
N VAL A 73 -0.31 6.63 5.26
CA VAL A 73 -0.77 5.33 4.76
C VAL A 73 -0.56 4.23 5.81
N TRP A 74 0.64 4.14 6.41
CA TRP A 74 0.91 3.16 7.46
C TRP A 74 -0.01 3.37 8.67
N ALA A 75 -0.12 4.60 9.15
CA ALA A 75 -0.91 4.98 10.31
C ALA A 75 -2.38 4.59 10.16
N LEU A 76 -3.00 4.93 9.03
CA LEU A 76 -4.41 4.60 8.75
C LEU A 76 -4.59 3.09 8.57
N SER A 77 -3.67 2.40 7.87
CA SER A 77 -3.74 0.94 7.72
C SER A 77 -3.71 0.18 9.06
N LYS A 78 -3.06 0.74 10.09
CA LYS A 78 -2.94 0.08 11.41
C LYS A 78 -3.94 0.57 12.43
N MET A 79 -4.43 1.80 12.30
CA MET A 79 -5.31 2.43 13.29
C MET A 79 -6.77 2.54 12.84
N SER A 80 -7.09 2.41 11.55
CA SER A 80 -8.48 2.43 11.09
C SER A 80 -9.20 1.11 11.31
N PHE A 81 -10.51 1.18 11.52
CA PHE A 81 -11.38 0.01 11.47
C PHE A 81 -11.26 -0.69 10.12
N ALA A 82 -11.17 -2.03 10.15
CA ALA A 82 -10.92 -2.86 8.99
C ALA A 82 -9.67 -2.49 8.14
N SER A 83 -8.77 -1.66 8.66
CA SER A 83 -7.58 -1.16 7.93
C SER A 83 -7.92 -0.29 6.70
N MET A 84 -9.14 0.23 6.62
CA MET A 84 -9.58 1.14 5.55
C MET A 84 -8.88 2.49 5.70
N LEU A 85 -8.25 3.01 4.64
CA LEU A 85 -7.47 4.25 4.72
C LEU A 85 -8.36 5.48 5.02
N ASP A 86 -9.58 5.51 4.51
CA ASP A 86 -10.64 6.49 4.79
C ASP A 86 -11.56 6.08 5.94
N GLY A 87 -11.22 4.99 6.64
CA GLY A 87 -12.02 4.43 7.72
C GLY A 87 -11.99 5.27 9.00
N THR A 88 -12.86 4.91 9.93
CA THR A 88 -12.90 5.51 11.27
C THR A 88 -11.83 4.92 12.19
N PHE A 89 -11.45 5.65 13.24
CA PHE A 89 -10.47 5.17 14.23
C PHE A 89 -10.95 3.88 14.93
N GLY A 90 -10.18 2.81 14.76
CA GLY A 90 -10.38 1.51 15.39
C GLY A 90 -9.88 1.49 16.83
N TYR A 91 -10.69 0.95 17.73
CA TYR A 91 -10.36 0.80 19.15
C TYR A 91 -10.99 -0.48 19.72
N ASP A 92 -10.49 -0.90 20.87
CA ASP A 92 -11.10 -1.95 21.67
C ASP A 92 -11.01 -1.61 23.17
N PHE A 93 -11.63 -2.44 24.00
CA PHE A 93 -11.59 -2.32 25.46
C PHE A 93 -10.51 -3.20 26.11
N SER A 94 -9.89 -4.11 25.34
CA SER A 94 -8.90 -5.08 25.83
C SER A 94 -7.45 -4.66 25.58
N GLY A 95 -7.22 -3.54 24.88
CA GLY A 95 -5.90 -3.05 24.49
C GLY A 95 -5.27 -3.80 23.31
N GLY A 96 -6.03 -4.64 22.62
CA GLY A 96 -5.56 -5.46 21.50
C GLY A 96 -5.14 -4.62 20.30
N VAL A 97 -5.88 -3.56 19.95
CA VAL A 97 -5.54 -2.65 18.84
C VAL A 97 -4.24 -1.91 19.14
N ALA A 98 -4.07 -1.36 20.34
CA ALA A 98 -2.83 -0.69 20.73
C ALA A 98 -1.63 -1.65 20.68
N LYS A 99 -1.82 -2.90 21.13
CA LYS A 99 -0.83 -3.98 20.99
C LYS A 99 -0.50 -4.30 19.53
N LYS A 100 -1.50 -4.35 18.65
CA LYS A 100 -1.31 -4.56 17.20
C LYS A 100 -0.50 -3.44 16.56
N VAL A 101 -0.77 -2.17 16.91
CA VAL A 101 0.01 -1.02 16.42
C VAL A 101 1.46 -1.12 16.85
N ARG A 102 1.73 -1.45 18.14
CA ARG A 102 3.11 -1.65 18.61
C ARG A 102 3.83 -2.76 17.82
N ASN A 103 3.21 -3.94 17.70
CA ASN A 103 3.80 -5.05 16.96
C ASN A 103 4.08 -4.67 15.49
N ALA A 104 3.16 -3.94 14.85
CA ALA A 104 3.33 -3.50 13.47
C ALA A 104 4.53 -2.55 13.28
N LYS A 105 4.94 -1.81 14.32
CA LYS A 105 6.18 -1.01 14.28
C LYS A 105 7.42 -1.90 14.31
N GLU A 106 7.41 -2.92 15.15
CA GLU A 106 8.52 -3.86 15.32
C GLU A 106 8.73 -4.70 14.05
N GLU A 107 7.63 -5.12 13.41
CA GLU A 107 7.63 -5.85 12.14
C GLU A 107 8.07 -4.98 10.95
N PHE A 108 7.94 -3.65 11.05
CA PHE A 108 8.39 -2.74 10.01
C PHE A 108 9.91 -2.52 10.11
N CYS A 109 10.65 -3.32 9.35
CA CYS A 109 12.11 -3.42 9.43
C CYS A 109 12.81 -3.12 8.10
N GLN A 110 14.12 -2.84 8.16
CA GLN A 110 14.96 -2.45 7.02
C GLN A 110 14.94 -3.49 5.89
N HIS A 111 14.76 -4.76 6.21
CA HIS A 111 14.67 -5.81 5.21
C HIS A 111 13.54 -5.56 4.19
N LEU A 112 12.44 -4.92 4.59
CA LEU A 112 11.36 -4.54 3.67
C LEU A 112 11.83 -3.55 2.61
N ALA A 113 12.68 -2.58 2.98
CA ALA A 113 13.26 -1.63 2.05
C ALA A 113 14.27 -2.33 1.11
N ASN A 114 15.14 -3.17 1.67
CA ASN A 114 16.12 -3.93 0.88
C ASN A 114 15.42 -4.87 -0.12
N ARG A 115 14.28 -5.46 0.26
CA ARG A 115 13.48 -6.31 -0.62
C ARG A 115 12.98 -5.56 -1.85
N LEU A 116 12.73 -4.25 -1.75
CA LEU A 116 12.27 -3.41 -2.85
C LEU A 116 13.42 -2.84 -3.70
N GLU A 117 14.68 -2.96 -3.29
CA GLU A 117 15.83 -2.42 -4.04
C GLU A 117 15.93 -2.99 -5.46
N HIS A 118 15.45 -4.22 -5.68
CA HIS A 118 15.43 -4.90 -6.97
C HIS A 118 14.04 -4.94 -7.64
N VAL A 119 13.11 -4.13 -7.16
CA VAL A 119 11.72 -4.12 -7.65
C VAL A 119 11.47 -2.81 -8.39
N THR A 120 10.98 -2.92 -9.62
CA THR A 120 10.48 -1.77 -10.38
C THR A 120 9.11 -1.38 -9.83
N ILE A 121 8.92 -0.11 -9.50
CA ILE A 121 7.65 0.42 -8.98
C ILE A 121 7.01 1.28 -10.08
N GLU A 122 5.79 0.91 -10.47
CA GLU A 122 4.99 1.56 -11.50
C GLU A 122 3.74 2.23 -10.89
N SER A 123 3.24 3.26 -11.58
CA SER A 123 1.99 3.94 -11.26
C SER A 123 1.23 4.27 -12.54
N ARG A 124 0.93 3.23 -13.31
CA ARG A 124 0.27 3.31 -14.61
C ARG A 124 -0.98 2.44 -14.63
N HIS A 125 -1.78 2.61 -15.68
CA HIS A 125 -2.92 1.73 -15.91
C HIS A 125 -2.45 0.27 -15.98
N ALA A 126 -3.14 -0.65 -15.31
CA ALA A 126 -2.68 -2.03 -15.18
C ALA A 126 -2.45 -2.71 -16.54
N PHE A 127 -3.31 -2.43 -17.53
CA PHE A 127 -3.18 -3.00 -18.88
C PHE A 127 -1.89 -2.56 -19.57
N GLU A 128 -1.52 -1.28 -19.49
CA GLU A 128 -0.27 -0.78 -20.08
C GLU A 128 0.95 -1.45 -19.43
N VAL A 129 0.91 -1.69 -18.12
CA VAL A 129 2.00 -2.37 -17.41
C VAL A 129 2.08 -3.83 -17.82
N ILE A 130 0.95 -4.54 -17.86
CA ILE A 130 0.92 -5.94 -18.31
C ILE A 130 1.48 -6.04 -19.73
N GLU A 131 0.99 -5.24 -20.68
CA GLU A 131 1.50 -5.20 -22.06
C GLU A 131 3.00 -4.88 -22.15
N THR A 132 3.50 -3.96 -21.32
CA THR A 132 4.92 -3.55 -21.34
C THR A 132 5.85 -4.68 -20.88
N TYR A 133 5.43 -5.44 -19.87
CA TYR A 133 6.27 -6.45 -19.20
C TYR A 133 5.91 -7.89 -19.56
N ASP A 134 4.97 -8.10 -20.47
CA ASP A 134 4.56 -9.44 -20.89
C ASP A 134 5.63 -10.11 -21.76
N SER A 135 5.85 -11.40 -21.48
CA SER A 135 6.79 -12.26 -22.21
C SER A 135 6.46 -13.73 -21.94
N PRO A 136 6.97 -14.68 -22.74
CA PRO A 136 6.76 -16.11 -22.49
C PRO A 136 7.24 -16.62 -21.13
N GLU A 137 8.11 -15.87 -20.45
CA GLU A 137 8.67 -16.20 -19.14
C GLU A 137 8.05 -15.37 -17.99
N THR A 138 7.17 -14.42 -18.30
CA THR A 138 6.55 -13.53 -17.31
C THR A 138 5.46 -14.28 -16.54
N TYR A 139 5.45 -14.09 -15.21
CA TYR A 139 4.36 -14.53 -14.35
C TYR A 139 3.56 -13.34 -13.85
N HIS A 140 2.31 -13.22 -14.29
CA HIS A 140 1.39 -12.15 -13.84
C HIS A 140 0.59 -12.62 -12.62
N PHE A 141 0.74 -11.91 -11.51
CA PHE A 141 -0.19 -11.98 -10.40
C PHE A 141 -1.05 -10.73 -10.39
N VAL A 142 -2.32 -10.87 -10.81
CA VAL A 142 -3.26 -9.75 -10.93
C VAL A 142 -4.40 -9.94 -9.94
N ASP A 143 -4.59 -8.96 -9.06
CA ASP A 143 -5.65 -8.94 -8.04
C ASP A 143 -6.52 -7.68 -8.27
N PRO A 144 -7.38 -7.67 -9.31
CA PRO A 144 -8.17 -6.50 -9.66
C PRO A 144 -9.32 -6.30 -8.66
N PRO A 145 -9.89 -5.08 -8.56
CA PRO A 145 -11.12 -4.88 -7.80
C PRO A 145 -12.23 -5.82 -8.28
N TYR A 146 -12.82 -6.61 -7.39
CA TYR A 146 -13.80 -7.62 -7.78
C TYR A 146 -15.14 -6.96 -8.14
N VAL A 147 -15.58 -7.16 -9.39
CA VAL A 147 -16.87 -6.67 -9.86
C VAL A 147 -18.00 -7.21 -8.96
N ASN A 148 -18.95 -6.34 -8.62
CA ASN A 148 -20.10 -6.63 -7.73
C ASN A 148 -19.70 -6.85 -6.25
N SER A 149 -18.52 -6.38 -5.84
CA SER A 149 -18.09 -6.32 -4.44
C SER A 149 -17.89 -4.88 -3.96
N ASP A 150 -17.71 -4.71 -2.65
CA ASP A 150 -17.27 -3.44 -2.08
C ASP A 150 -15.76 -3.27 -2.34
N CYS A 151 -15.42 -2.45 -3.33
CA CYS A 151 -14.04 -2.21 -3.76
C CYS A 151 -13.32 -1.14 -2.92
N GLY A 152 -13.97 -0.56 -1.90
CA GLY A 152 -13.40 0.48 -1.04
C GLY A 152 -12.71 1.60 -1.84
N HIS A 153 -11.41 1.78 -1.58
CA HIS A 153 -10.55 2.81 -2.22
C HIS A 153 -10.40 2.69 -3.74
N TYR A 154 -10.89 1.61 -4.34
CA TYR A 154 -10.82 1.33 -5.78
C TYR A 154 -12.20 1.33 -6.44
N GLU A 155 -13.25 1.80 -5.76
CA GLU A 155 -14.59 1.92 -6.34
C GLU A 155 -14.57 2.79 -7.62
N GLY A 156 -15.21 2.30 -8.69
CA GLY A 156 -15.30 3.01 -9.97
C GLY A 156 -14.03 2.98 -10.83
N VAL A 157 -12.94 2.37 -10.36
CA VAL A 157 -11.67 2.27 -11.10
C VAL A 157 -11.64 1.08 -12.06
N PHE A 158 -12.42 0.03 -11.78
CA PHE A 158 -12.45 -1.21 -12.57
C PHE A 158 -13.87 -1.77 -12.63
N GLY A 159 -14.35 -2.09 -13.84
CA GLY A 159 -15.70 -2.57 -14.11
C GLY A 159 -15.76 -3.90 -14.88
N ASN A 160 -16.97 -4.27 -15.34
CA ASN A 160 -17.19 -5.49 -16.13
C ASN A 160 -16.41 -5.48 -17.45
N ASP A 161 -16.36 -4.34 -18.13
CA ASP A 161 -15.66 -4.21 -19.41
C ASP A 161 -14.14 -4.35 -19.20
N ASP A 162 -13.61 -3.79 -18.11
CA ASP A 162 -12.20 -3.94 -17.73
C ASP A 162 -11.86 -5.39 -17.37
N LEU A 163 -12.78 -6.12 -16.74
CA LEU A 163 -12.61 -7.55 -16.48
C LEU A 163 -12.53 -8.34 -17.79
N GLY A 164 -13.40 -8.03 -18.77
CA GLY A 164 -13.34 -8.63 -20.10
C GLY A 164 -11.99 -8.38 -20.76
N HIS A 165 -11.53 -7.13 -20.76
CA HIS A 165 -10.25 -6.76 -21.35
C HIS A 165 -9.06 -7.41 -20.63
N LEU A 166 -9.08 -7.47 -19.30
CA LEU A 166 -8.03 -8.16 -18.53
C LEU A 166 -7.94 -9.65 -18.89
N LEU A 167 -9.07 -10.31 -19.11
CA LEU A 167 -9.10 -11.72 -19.52
C LEU A 167 -8.58 -11.94 -20.94
N ASP A 168 -8.77 -10.97 -21.84
CA ASP A 168 -8.23 -11.03 -23.21
C ASP A 168 -6.71 -10.77 -23.24
N LEU A 169 -6.18 -10.08 -22.23
CA LEU A 169 -4.77 -9.68 -22.15
C LEU A 169 -3.85 -10.76 -21.54
N LEU A 170 -4.40 -11.65 -20.71
CA LEU A 170 -3.69 -12.73 -19.99
C LEU A 170 -3.78 -14.07 -20.71
#